data_AF-A0A530ALK1-F1
#
_entry.id   AF-A0A530ALK1-F1
#
_cell.length_a   1.000
_cell.length_b   1.000
_cell.length_c   1.000
_cell.angle_alpha   90.00
_cell.angle_beta   90.00
_cell.angle_gamma   90.00
#
_symmetry.space_group_name_H-M   'P 1'
#
loop_
_entity.id
_entity.type
_entity.pdbx_description
1 polymer ?
#
loop_
_entity_poly.entity_id
_entity_poly.type
_entity_poly.pdbx_seq_one_letter_code
_entity_poly.pdbx_strand_id
1 'polypeptide(L)'
;HMHVTEPADALRTVEVHRKAFFRLGLDGAFDRVVGVVVQPGVEFGNADIVAYATEKATELVAVLERMPQFVFEAHSTDYQLAEALGMLVRDGFAILKVGPWLTFALREALYGLSHIADELAPDPLRETLPAAMERVMLASPGNWQKYYWGTPDEQRLQRHFSFSDRIRYYWQSAGAERATGAVLAALGDREIPRPLISQYIGQLDVEVGAGRIRPTAHGLLLGSVTRVLDIYRNATNQ
;
A
#
# COMPACT_ATOMS: atom_id res chain seq x y z
N HIS A 1 -8.76 -3.38 18.93
CA HIS A 1 -8.21 -4.74 18.86
C HIS A 1 -8.79 -5.41 17.63
N MET A 2 -7.93 -5.85 16.72
CA MET A 2 -8.33 -6.62 15.55
C MET A 2 -8.43 -8.10 15.94
N HIS A 3 -9.49 -8.76 15.45
CA HIS A 3 -9.81 -10.15 15.72
C HIS A 3 -9.98 -10.87 14.38
N VAL A 4 -9.44 -12.10 14.31
CA VAL A 4 -9.67 -12.99 13.17
C VAL A 4 -11.16 -13.25 13.05
N THR A 5 -11.69 -13.30 11.82
CA THR A 5 -13.11 -13.59 11.61
C THR A 5 -13.48 -14.96 12.16
N GLU A 6 -14.54 -15.01 12.95
CA GLU A 6 -15.06 -16.26 13.50
C GLU A 6 -15.52 -17.21 12.36
N PRO A 7 -15.12 -18.49 12.38
CA PRO A 7 -15.49 -19.48 11.36
C PRO A 7 -17.01 -19.55 11.09
N ALA A 8 -17.80 -19.48 12.15
CA ALA A 8 -19.26 -19.55 12.07
C ALA A 8 -19.87 -18.33 11.36
N ASP A 9 -19.26 -17.15 11.49
CA ASP A 9 -19.76 -15.92 10.88
C ASP A 9 -19.42 -15.87 9.39
N ALA A 10 -18.27 -16.40 8.97
CA ALA A 10 -17.95 -16.57 7.55
C ALA A 10 -18.99 -17.47 6.84
N LEU A 11 -19.29 -18.65 7.42
CA LEU A 11 -20.32 -19.56 6.92
C LEU A 11 -21.71 -18.91 6.86
N ARG A 12 -22.10 -18.25 7.96
CA ARG A 12 -23.40 -17.58 8.07
C ARG A 12 -23.54 -16.49 7.02
N THR A 13 -22.48 -15.73 6.77
CA THR A 13 -22.46 -14.66 5.76
C THR A 13 -22.78 -15.21 4.39
N VAL A 14 -22.08 -16.27 3.95
CA VAL A 14 -22.35 -16.92 2.65
C VAL A 14 -23.78 -17.43 2.58
N GLU A 15 -24.25 -18.13 3.62
CA GLU A 15 -25.57 -18.76 3.64
C GLU A 15 -26.72 -17.74 3.60
N VAL A 16 -26.58 -16.62 4.30
CA VAL A 16 -27.58 -15.55 4.29
C VAL A 16 -27.63 -14.88 2.91
N HIS A 17 -26.48 -14.64 2.27
CA HIS A 17 -26.44 -14.10 0.91
C HIS A 17 -27.02 -15.08 -0.11
N ARG A 18 -26.68 -16.36 -0.04
CA ARG A 18 -27.26 -17.41 -0.89
C ARG A 18 -28.79 -17.42 -0.83
N LYS A 19 -29.36 -17.38 0.38
CA LYS A 19 -30.81 -17.28 0.60
C LYS A 19 -31.42 -15.97 0.10
N ALA A 20 -30.70 -14.85 0.22
CA ALA A 20 -31.16 -13.57 -0.30
C ALA A 20 -31.20 -13.55 -1.83
N PHE A 21 -30.17 -14.07 -2.49
CA PHE A 21 -30.11 -14.19 -3.95
C PHE A 21 -31.20 -15.14 -4.48
N PHE A 22 -31.36 -16.32 -3.87
CA PHE A 22 -32.40 -17.29 -4.23
C PHE A 22 -33.81 -16.67 -4.15
N ARG A 23 -34.12 -15.91 -3.09
CA ARG A 23 -35.44 -15.25 -2.92
C ARG A 23 -35.74 -14.22 -4.01
N LEU A 24 -34.71 -13.70 -4.68
CA LEU A 24 -34.84 -12.76 -5.80
C LEU A 24 -34.75 -13.45 -7.17
N GLY A 25 -34.62 -14.78 -7.22
CA GLY A 25 -34.39 -15.54 -8.45
C GLY A 25 -33.03 -15.27 -9.10
N LEU A 26 -32.03 -14.89 -8.29
CA LEU A 26 -30.68 -14.49 -8.74
C LEU A 26 -29.65 -15.60 -8.61
N ASP A 27 -30.06 -16.87 -8.65
CA ASP A 27 -29.19 -18.05 -8.50
C ASP A 27 -27.99 -18.01 -9.44
N GLY A 28 -28.22 -17.76 -10.72
CA GLY A 28 -27.13 -17.66 -11.70
C GLY A 28 -26.16 -16.51 -11.41
N ALA A 29 -26.57 -15.46 -10.69
CA ALA A 29 -25.64 -14.42 -10.22
C ALA A 29 -24.86 -14.87 -8.99
N PHE A 30 -25.48 -15.65 -8.10
CA PHE A 30 -24.80 -16.24 -6.96
C PHE A 30 -23.72 -17.24 -7.38
N ASP A 31 -23.95 -18.00 -8.45
CA ASP A 31 -22.95 -18.91 -9.04
C ASP A 31 -21.64 -18.21 -9.44
N ARG A 32 -21.68 -16.89 -9.68
CA ARG A 32 -20.51 -16.06 -10.01
C ARG A 32 -19.85 -15.40 -8.79
N VAL A 33 -20.37 -15.60 -7.59
CA VAL A 33 -19.70 -15.12 -6.37
C VAL A 33 -18.57 -16.09 -6.05
N VAL A 34 -17.33 -15.59 -6.09
CA VAL A 34 -16.12 -16.42 -5.96
C VAL A 34 -15.33 -16.14 -4.69
N GLY A 35 -15.69 -15.10 -3.93
CA GLY A 35 -14.89 -14.62 -2.82
C GLY A 35 -15.72 -14.15 -1.64
N VAL A 36 -15.17 -14.31 -0.43
CA VAL A 36 -15.73 -13.76 0.81
C VAL A 36 -14.64 -12.93 1.49
N VAL A 37 -14.98 -11.69 1.84
CA VAL A 37 -14.07 -10.84 2.62
C VAL A 37 -14.08 -11.29 4.07
N VAL A 38 -12.90 -11.55 4.62
CA VAL A 38 -12.68 -11.94 6.02
C VAL A 38 -11.43 -11.25 6.56
N GLN A 39 -11.28 -11.24 7.88
CA GLN A 39 -10.09 -10.74 8.56
C GLN A 39 -9.18 -11.92 8.96
N PRO A 40 -8.04 -12.15 8.28
CA PRO A 40 -7.11 -13.26 8.57
C PRO A 40 -6.18 -13.02 9.76
N GLY A 41 -6.26 -11.87 10.43
CA GLY A 41 -5.29 -11.49 11.46
C GLY A 41 -4.18 -10.57 10.95
N VAL A 42 -4.42 -9.83 9.87
CA VAL A 42 -3.46 -8.84 9.32
C VAL A 42 -4.01 -7.43 9.44
N GLU A 43 -3.13 -6.50 9.82
CA GLU A 43 -3.45 -5.09 9.97
C GLU A 43 -2.15 -4.28 9.98
N PHE A 44 -2.24 -2.98 9.75
CA PHE A 44 -1.16 -2.03 9.99
C PHE A 44 -1.72 -0.77 10.63
N GLY A 45 -0.95 -0.19 11.55
CA GLY A 45 -1.26 1.05 12.26
C GLY A 45 -0.52 2.25 11.66
N ASN A 46 -0.16 3.21 12.52
CA ASN A 46 0.70 4.32 12.11
C ASN A 46 2.17 3.90 12.01
N ALA A 47 2.64 3.06 12.93
CA ALA A 47 4.04 2.62 13.04
C ALA A 47 4.20 1.09 13.19
N ASP A 48 3.10 0.34 13.28
CA ASP A 48 3.11 -1.09 13.59
C ASP A 48 2.48 -1.90 12.46
N ILE A 49 2.96 -3.13 12.27
CA ILE A 49 2.42 -4.10 11.32
C ILE A 49 2.10 -5.37 12.10
N VAL A 50 0.86 -5.85 11.98
CA VAL A 50 0.45 -7.14 12.50
C VAL A 50 0.64 -8.16 11.39
N ALA A 51 1.70 -8.95 11.51
CA ALA A 51 2.05 -9.98 10.55
C ALA A 51 1.04 -11.14 10.57
N TYR A 52 0.78 -11.71 9.39
CA TYR A 52 -0.02 -12.93 9.29
C TYR A 52 0.64 -14.09 10.06
N ALA A 53 -0.20 -14.86 10.76
CA ALA A 53 0.20 -16.02 11.55
C ALA A 53 -0.80 -17.15 11.27
N THR A 54 -0.37 -18.17 10.53
CA THR A 54 -1.21 -19.29 10.10
C THR A 54 -1.94 -19.94 11.28
N GLU A 55 -1.27 -20.11 12.42
CA GLU A 55 -1.85 -20.74 13.61
C GLU A 55 -3.08 -20.01 14.15
N LYS A 56 -3.18 -18.69 13.93
CA LYS A 56 -4.34 -17.89 14.37
C LYS A 56 -5.52 -17.99 13.41
N ALA A 57 -5.28 -18.35 12.15
CA ALA A 57 -6.30 -18.42 11.10
C ALA A 57 -6.73 -19.87 10.79
N THR A 58 -6.09 -20.90 11.37
CA THR A 58 -6.37 -22.32 11.11
C THR A 58 -7.87 -22.66 11.07
N GLU A 59 -8.63 -22.26 12.10
CA GLU A 59 -10.06 -22.58 12.17
C GLU A 59 -10.89 -21.86 11.10
N LEU A 60 -10.52 -20.62 10.77
CA LEU A 60 -11.15 -19.85 9.70
C LEU A 60 -10.85 -20.48 8.34
N VAL A 61 -9.61 -20.89 8.10
CA VAL A 61 -9.16 -21.54 6.85
C VAL A 61 -9.90 -22.86 6.63
N ALA A 62 -10.07 -23.66 7.68
CA ALA A 62 -10.78 -24.95 7.61
C ALA A 62 -12.24 -24.82 7.12
N VAL A 63 -12.86 -23.65 7.24
CA VAL A 63 -14.21 -23.40 6.71
C VAL A 63 -14.28 -23.50 5.19
N LEU A 64 -13.20 -23.22 4.45
CA LEU A 64 -13.20 -23.26 2.99
C LEU A 64 -13.59 -24.64 2.43
N GLU A 65 -13.27 -25.72 3.14
CA GLU A 65 -13.71 -27.09 2.79
C GLU A 65 -15.24 -27.22 2.70
N ARG A 66 -15.97 -26.38 3.44
CA ARG A 66 -17.44 -26.36 3.48
C ARG A 66 -18.05 -25.39 2.47
N MET A 67 -17.24 -24.59 1.79
CA MET A 67 -17.66 -23.60 0.80
C MET A 67 -16.75 -23.63 -0.44
N PRO A 68 -16.69 -24.76 -1.18
CA PRO A 68 -15.71 -25.01 -2.23
C PRO A 68 -15.80 -24.09 -3.46
N GLN A 69 -16.87 -23.30 -3.58
CA GLN A 69 -17.03 -22.26 -4.60
C GLN A 69 -16.18 -21.01 -4.30
N PHE A 70 -15.76 -20.81 -3.05
CA PHE A 70 -15.21 -19.55 -2.57
C PHE A 70 -13.72 -19.65 -2.26
N VAL A 71 -13.03 -18.54 -2.46
CA VAL A 71 -11.76 -18.21 -1.82
C VAL A 71 -11.96 -17.08 -0.81
N PHE A 72 -10.98 -16.83 0.05
CA PHE A 72 -10.99 -15.63 0.87
C PHE A 72 -10.34 -14.44 0.17
N GLU A 73 -10.96 -13.27 0.35
CA GLU A 73 -10.39 -11.98 0.01
C GLU A 73 -9.89 -11.29 1.29
N ALA A 74 -8.59 -11.03 1.37
CA ALA A 74 -7.97 -10.35 2.50
C ALA A 74 -7.71 -8.87 2.16
N HIS A 75 -8.16 -7.98 3.05
CA HIS A 75 -7.89 -6.55 2.96
C HIS A 75 -6.72 -6.18 3.87
N SER A 76 -6.14 -5.01 3.63
CA SER A 76 -5.04 -4.47 4.45
C SER A 76 -3.83 -5.40 4.53
N THR A 77 -3.51 -6.11 3.43
CA THR A 77 -2.34 -6.99 3.34
C THR A 77 -1.04 -6.19 3.11
N ASP A 78 -1.14 -4.86 3.04
CA ASP A 78 -0.02 -3.94 2.94
C ASP A 78 1.06 -4.21 4.00
N TYR A 79 2.32 -3.99 3.61
CA TYR A 79 3.53 -4.08 4.43
C TYR A 79 3.87 -5.47 5.01
N GLN A 80 3.10 -6.51 4.68
CA GLN A 80 3.43 -7.89 5.05
C GLN A 80 4.75 -8.34 4.40
N LEU A 81 5.50 -9.20 5.08
CA LEU A 81 6.66 -9.87 4.51
C LEU A 81 6.24 -10.77 3.34
N ALA A 82 7.15 -11.00 2.39
CA ALA A 82 6.87 -11.81 1.21
C ALA A 82 6.42 -13.23 1.58
N GLU A 83 7.05 -13.81 2.62
CA GLU A 83 6.73 -15.13 3.15
C GLU A 83 5.32 -15.16 3.76
N ALA A 84 4.91 -14.08 4.44
CA ALA A 84 3.58 -13.94 5.03
C ALA A 84 2.49 -13.82 3.96
N LEU A 85 2.75 -13.08 2.88
CA LEU A 85 1.86 -13.05 1.73
C LEU A 85 1.75 -14.42 1.05
N GLY A 86 2.87 -15.15 0.91
CA GLY A 86 2.85 -16.52 0.40
C GLY A 86 2.07 -17.49 1.30
N MET A 87 2.17 -17.33 2.63
CA MET A 87 1.35 -18.08 3.59
C MET A 87 -0.14 -17.77 3.43
N LEU A 88 -0.52 -16.50 3.29
CA LEU A 88 -1.91 -16.10 3.03
C LEU A 88 -2.48 -16.80 1.78
N VAL A 89 -1.74 -16.78 0.66
CA VAL A 89 -2.20 -17.45 -0.57
C VAL A 89 -2.36 -18.96 -0.36
N ARG A 90 -1.37 -19.62 0.26
CA ARG A 90 -1.42 -21.06 0.55
C ARG A 90 -2.60 -21.45 1.43
N ASP A 91 -2.97 -20.57 2.37
CA ASP A 91 -4.05 -20.80 3.32
C ASP A 91 -5.44 -20.41 2.76
N GLY A 92 -5.53 -20.07 1.46
CA GLY A 92 -6.81 -19.83 0.79
C GLY A 92 -7.27 -18.37 0.73
N PHE A 93 -6.46 -17.43 1.24
CA PHE A 93 -6.63 -15.99 1.01
C PHE A 93 -6.07 -15.62 -0.38
N ALA A 94 -6.72 -16.13 -1.43
CA ALA A 94 -6.21 -16.04 -2.80
C ALA A 94 -6.36 -14.65 -3.43
N ILE A 95 -7.19 -13.76 -2.86
CA ILE A 95 -7.31 -12.37 -3.32
C ILE A 95 -6.72 -11.47 -2.24
N LEU A 96 -5.55 -10.90 -2.51
CA LEU A 96 -4.83 -10.01 -1.60
C LEU A 96 -4.98 -8.56 -2.06
N LYS A 97 -5.57 -7.69 -1.23
CA LYS A 97 -5.71 -6.26 -1.56
C LYS A 97 -4.58 -5.42 -0.98
N VAL A 98 -3.91 -4.70 -1.87
CA VAL A 98 -2.88 -3.71 -1.57
C VAL A 98 -3.31 -2.32 -2.07
N GLY A 99 -2.95 -1.28 -1.33
CA GLY A 99 -3.24 0.10 -1.73
C GLY A 99 -2.26 1.08 -1.09
N PRO A 100 -2.39 1.37 0.21
CA PRO A 100 -1.48 2.26 0.94
C PRO A 100 0.00 1.98 0.71
N TRP A 101 0.45 0.73 0.61
CA TRP A 101 1.86 0.42 0.37
C TRP A 101 2.36 0.93 -0.98
N LEU A 102 1.52 0.90 -2.01
CA LEU A 102 1.86 1.39 -3.35
C LEU A 102 2.13 2.90 -3.31
N THR A 103 1.22 3.67 -2.70
CA THR A 103 1.35 5.13 -2.61
C THR A 103 2.37 5.57 -1.56
N PHE A 104 2.60 4.76 -0.53
CA PHE A 104 3.69 4.96 0.42
C PHE A 104 5.05 4.82 -0.25
N ALA A 105 5.26 3.77 -1.06
CA ALA A 105 6.50 3.59 -1.83
C ALA A 105 6.70 4.70 -2.89
N LEU A 106 5.61 5.19 -3.49
CA LEU A 106 5.64 6.35 -4.36
C LEU A 106 6.10 7.61 -3.59
N ARG A 107 5.53 7.86 -2.40
CA ARG A 107 5.89 8.99 -1.53
C ARG A 107 7.38 8.95 -1.14
N GLU A 108 7.89 7.79 -0.73
CA GLU A 108 9.31 7.64 -0.39
C GLU A 108 10.21 8.01 -1.56
N ALA A 109 9.92 7.51 -2.76
CA ALA A 109 10.69 7.84 -3.96
C ALA A 109 10.58 9.32 -4.31
N LEU A 110 9.39 9.92 -4.22
CA LEU A 110 9.19 11.36 -4.45
C LEU A 110 9.99 12.23 -3.47
N TYR A 111 10.03 11.88 -2.20
CA TYR A 111 10.82 12.60 -1.20
C TYR A 111 12.32 12.42 -1.42
N GLY A 112 12.77 11.20 -1.76
CA GLY A 112 14.16 10.96 -2.15
C GLY A 112 14.56 11.78 -3.39
N LEU A 113 13.70 11.83 -4.42
CA LEU A 113 13.91 12.68 -5.60
C LEU A 113 13.95 14.16 -5.26
N SER A 114 13.17 14.63 -4.28
CA SER A 114 13.26 16.02 -3.80
C SER A 114 14.65 16.34 -3.26
N HIS A 115 15.22 15.46 -2.43
CA HIS A 115 16.59 15.63 -1.94
C HIS A 115 17.64 15.54 -3.05
N ILE A 116 17.48 14.61 -3.98
CA ILE A 116 18.37 14.49 -5.14
C ILE A 116 18.33 15.75 -6.01
N ALA A 117 17.16 16.36 -6.19
CA ALA A 117 17.02 17.60 -6.94
C ALA A 117 17.78 18.75 -6.27
N ASP A 118 17.84 18.78 -4.94
CA ASP A 118 18.58 19.82 -4.21
C ASP A 118 20.09 19.72 -4.42
N GLU A 119 20.62 18.50 -4.59
CA GLU A 119 22.03 18.28 -4.92
C GLU A 119 22.35 18.57 -6.40
N LEU A 120 21.48 18.13 -7.31
CA LEU A 120 21.76 18.13 -8.76
C LEU A 120 21.31 19.39 -9.51
N ALA A 121 20.38 20.13 -8.92
CA ALA A 121 19.78 21.34 -9.47
C ALA A 121 19.38 22.28 -8.31
N PRO A 122 20.36 22.79 -7.54
CA PRO A 122 20.09 23.63 -6.38
C PRO A 122 19.36 24.91 -6.80
N ASP A 123 18.22 25.15 -6.15
CA ASP A 123 17.43 26.36 -6.32
C ASP A 123 16.92 26.81 -4.94
N PRO A 124 17.48 27.89 -4.36
CA PRO A 124 17.05 28.40 -3.06
C PRO A 124 15.58 28.84 -2.99
N LEU A 125 14.93 29.07 -4.14
CA LEU A 125 13.54 29.48 -4.22
C LEU A 125 12.57 28.30 -4.37
N ARG A 126 13.08 27.09 -4.63
CA ARG A 126 12.26 25.90 -4.77
C ARG A 126 11.86 25.38 -3.38
N GLU A 127 10.55 25.43 -3.10
CA GLU A 127 9.97 24.74 -1.94
C GLU A 127 10.23 23.23 -2.07
N THR A 128 10.75 22.59 -1.01
CA THR A 128 10.94 21.14 -1.00
C THR A 128 9.59 20.44 -1.05
N LEU A 129 9.53 19.26 -1.68
CA LEU A 129 8.26 18.54 -1.78
C LEU A 129 7.66 18.20 -0.40
N PRO A 130 8.42 17.75 0.62
CA PRO A 130 7.88 17.56 1.96
C PRO A 130 7.26 18.83 2.57
N ALA A 131 7.89 20.00 2.39
CA ALA A 131 7.34 21.26 2.90
C ALA A 131 6.04 21.65 2.19
N ALA A 132 5.99 21.50 0.86
CA ALA A 132 4.79 21.74 0.08
C ALA A 132 3.64 20.81 0.50
N MET A 133 3.94 19.52 0.72
CA MET A 133 2.95 18.54 1.18
C MET A 133 2.45 18.84 2.59
N GLU A 134 3.32 19.28 3.50
CA GLU A 134 2.92 19.69 4.85
C GLU A 134 1.93 20.85 4.79
N ARG A 135 2.26 21.90 4.02
CA ARG A 135 1.39 23.06 3.82
C ARG A 135 0.03 22.66 3.23
N VAL A 136 0.02 21.78 2.23
CA VAL A 136 -1.20 21.25 1.61
C VAL A 136 -2.04 20.46 2.61
N MET A 137 -1.43 19.57 3.39
CA MET A 137 -2.13 18.73 4.35
C MET A 137 -2.69 19.55 5.52
N LEU A 138 -1.98 20.56 5.99
CA LEU A 138 -2.47 21.48 7.03
C LEU A 138 -3.63 22.36 6.54
N ALA A 139 -3.62 22.76 5.26
CA ALA A 139 -4.69 23.57 4.68
C ALA A 139 -6.02 22.81 4.51
N SER A 140 -6.01 21.48 4.52
CA SER A 140 -7.21 20.66 4.35
C SER A 140 -7.17 19.39 5.21
N PRO A 141 -7.25 19.50 6.55
CA PRO A 141 -6.93 18.40 7.46
C PRO A 141 -7.92 17.23 7.45
N GLY A 142 -9.07 17.36 6.77
CA GLY A 142 -10.18 16.41 6.80
C GLY A 142 -9.80 14.97 6.45
N ASN A 143 -8.79 14.74 5.60
CA ASN A 143 -8.39 13.39 5.22
C ASN A 143 -7.43 12.71 6.21
N TRP A 144 -6.87 13.43 7.20
CA TRP A 144 -5.90 12.87 8.15
C TRP A 144 -6.21 13.12 9.63
N GLN A 145 -6.95 14.18 9.99
CA GLN A 145 -7.11 14.63 11.39
C GLN A 145 -7.68 13.56 12.33
N LYS A 146 -8.56 12.68 11.84
CA LYS A 146 -9.16 11.59 12.65
C LYS A 146 -8.25 10.36 12.80
N TYR A 147 -7.10 10.35 12.14
CA TYR A 147 -6.18 9.20 12.10
C TYR A 147 -4.87 9.46 12.84
N TYR A 148 -4.46 10.74 12.93
CA TYR A 148 -3.20 11.14 13.54
C TYR A 148 -3.46 11.91 14.83
N TRP A 149 -3.01 11.33 15.94
CA TRP A 149 -3.24 11.84 17.29
C TRP A 149 -1.92 12.35 17.90
N GLY A 150 -2.03 12.97 19.08
CA GLY A 150 -0.89 13.49 19.83
C GLY A 150 -0.62 14.97 19.56
N THR A 151 0.59 15.39 19.92
CA THR A 151 1.12 16.75 19.77
C THR A 151 1.27 17.15 18.29
N PRO A 152 1.40 18.46 17.98
CA PRO A 152 1.63 18.92 16.62
C PRO A 152 2.83 18.26 15.92
N ASP A 153 3.93 18.01 16.66
CA ASP A 153 5.13 17.38 16.12
C ASP A 153 4.93 15.89 15.83
N GLU A 154 4.22 15.17 16.69
CA GLU A 154 3.83 13.77 16.48
C GLU A 154 2.88 13.65 15.28
N GLN A 155 1.92 14.57 15.14
CA GLN A 155 1.03 14.61 13.99
C GLN A 155 1.78 14.93 12.70
N ARG A 156 2.75 15.85 12.75
CA ARG A 156 3.64 16.14 11.61
C ARG A 156 4.38 14.88 11.17
N LEU A 157 5.00 14.16 12.10
CA LEU A 157 5.66 12.90 11.78
C LEU A 157 4.70 11.92 11.11
N GLN A 158 3.49 11.75 11.65
CA GLN A 158 2.49 10.84 11.09
C GLN A 158 2.00 11.28 9.70
N ARG A 159 1.83 12.58 9.42
CA ARG A 159 1.44 13.08 8.09
C ARG A 159 2.41 12.64 6.99
N HIS A 160 3.70 12.59 7.30
CA HIS A 160 4.72 12.26 6.30
C HIS A 160 5.16 10.80 6.31
N PHE A 161 5.05 10.08 7.43
CA PHE A 161 5.72 8.78 7.60
C PHE A 161 4.80 7.64 8.05
N SER A 162 3.54 7.89 8.45
CA SER A 162 2.63 6.84 8.89
C SER A 162 2.33 5.82 7.78
N PHE A 163 2.28 4.53 8.13
CA PHE A 163 1.82 3.45 7.26
C PHE A 163 0.34 3.58 6.87
N SER A 164 -0.45 4.37 7.58
CA SER A 164 -1.82 4.70 7.15
C SER A 164 -1.86 5.53 5.86
N ASP A 165 -0.74 6.14 5.46
CA ASP A 165 -0.51 6.83 4.18
C ASP A 165 -1.61 7.83 3.78
N ARG A 166 -2.11 8.62 4.74
CA ARG A 166 -3.22 9.56 4.48
C ARG A 166 -2.81 10.69 3.53
N ILE A 167 -1.51 10.90 3.31
CA ILE A 167 -0.98 11.81 2.30
C ILE A 167 -1.44 11.47 0.88
N ARG A 168 -1.81 10.21 0.59
CA ARG A 168 -2.26 9.79 -0.75
C ARG A 168 -3.46 10.57 -1.28
N TYR A 169 -4.31 11.09 -0.39
CA TYR A 169 -5.49 11.87 -0.75
C TYR A 169 -5.17 13.30 -1.22
N TYR A 170 -3.91 13.72 -1.14
CA TYR A 170 -3.48 15.09 -1.44
C TYR A 170 -2.68 15.20 -2.75
N TRP A 171 -2.23 14.08 -3.34
CA TRP A 171 -1.40 14.11 -4.55
C TRP A 171 -2.08 14.78 -5.75
N GLN A 172 -3.41 14.76 -5.82
CA GLN A 172 -4.22 15.40 -6.87
C GLN A 172 -4.59 16.86 -6.54
N SER A 173 -4.06 17.41 -5.45
CA SER A 173 -4.26 18.83 -5.15
C SER A 173 -3.31 19.68 -6.00
N ALA A 174 -3.77 20.84 -6.46
CA ALA A 174 -2.96 21.72 -7.29
C ALA A 174 -1.63 22.13 -6.63
N GLY A 175 -1.58 22.19 -5.29
CA GLY A 175 -0.34 22.45 -4.55
C GLY A 175 0.66 21.30 -4.64
N ALA A 176 0.21 20.06 -4.49
CA ALA A 176 1.04 18.88 -4.61
C ALA A 176 1.52 18.67 -6.06
N GLU A 177 0.62 18.77 -7.03
CA GLU A 177 0.96 18.61 -8.45
C GLU A 177 2.04 19.61 -8.91
N ARG A 178 1.92 20.89 -8.50
CA ARG A 178 2.94 21.90 -8.81
C ARG A 178 4.29 21.57 -8.18
N ALA A 179 4.33 21.17 -6.91
CA ALA A 179 5.57 20.86 -6.21
C ALA A 179 6.23 19.59 -6.79
N THR A 180 5.45 18.54 -7.05
CA THR A 180 5.94 17.33 -7.73
C THR A 180 6.45 17.66 -9.12
N GLY A 181 5.70 18.45 -9.91
CA GLY A 181 6.12 18.90 -11.23
C GLY A 181 7.42 19.69 -11.20
N ALA A 182 7.64 20.55 -10.21
CA ALA A 182 8.88 21.31 -10.04
C ALA A 182 10.09 20.39 -9.77
N VAL A 183 9.94 19.38 -8.91
CA VAL A 183 11.00 18.38 -8.66
C VAL A 183 11.33 17.60 -9.93
N LEU A 184 10.31 17.13 -10.65
CA LEU A 184 10.51 16.37 -11.88
C LEU A 184 11.14 17.22 -12.99
N ALA A 185 10.72 18.48 -13.14
CA ALA A 185 11.28 19.41 -14.11
C ALA A 185 12.75 19.74 -13.83
N ALA A 186 13.12 19.89 -12.54
CA ALA A 186 14.50 20.16 -12.14
C ALA A 186 15.45 19.00 -12.46
N LEU A 187 14.95 17.76 -12.38
CA LEU A 187 15.71 16.58 -12.75
C LEU A 187 15.68 16.32 -14.27
N GLY A 188 14.58 16.65 -14.94
CA GLY A 188 14.40 16.41 -16.38
C GLY A 188 14.57 14.93 -16.75
N ASP A 189 15.08 14.67 -17.95
CA ASP A 189 15.35 13.31 -18.46
C ASP A 189 16.76 12.79 -18.10
N ARG A 190 17.48 13.49 -17.21
CA ARG A 190 18.86 13.12 -16.88
C ARG A 190 18.90 11.78 -16.16
N GLU A 191 20.00 11.07 -16.36
CA GLU A 191 20.32 9.94 -15.50
C GLU A 191 20.87 10.45 -14.17
N ILE A 192 20.30 9.94 -13.09
CA ILE A 192 20.63 10.27 -11.71
C ILE A 192 21.83 9.40 -11.30
N PRO A 193 22.93 10.01 -10.81
CA PRO A 193 24.08 9.27 -10.33
C PRO A 193 23.70 8.22 -9.28
N ARG A 194 24.15 6.98 -9.50
CA ARG A 194 23.85 5.84 -8.62
C ARG A 194 24.14 6.09 -7.13
N PRO A 195 25.23 6.77 -6.71
CA PRO A 195 25.44 7.07 -5.29
C PRO A 195 24.31 7.89 -4.65
N LEU A 196 23.68 8.80 -5.40
CA LEU A 196 22.54 9.57 -4.91
C LEU A 196 21.28 8.70 -4.79
N ILE A 197 21.09 7.75 -5.72
CA ILE A 197 20.02 6.75 -5.63
C ILE A 197 20.25 5.87 -4.39
N SER A 198 21.47 5.35 -4.19
CA SER A 198 21.82 4.56 -3.01
C SER A 198 21.59 5.33 -1.69
N GLN A 199 21.86 6.64 -1.68
CA GLN A 199 21.71 7.48 -0.49
C GLN A 199 20.25 7.80 -0.16
N TYR A 200 19.42 8.14 -1.16
CA TYR A 200 18.09 8.72 -0.94
C TYR A 200 16.93 7.80 -1.33
N ILE A 201 17.19 6.77 -2.14
CA ILE A 201 16.21 5.78 -2.61
C ILE A 201 16.88 4.39 -2.64
N GLY A 202 17.60 4.07 -1.55
CA GLY A 202 18.50 2.92 -1.48
C GLY A 202 17.83 1.57 -1.75
N GLN A 203 16.52 1.45 -1.51
CA GLN A 203 15.72 0.27 -1.82
C GLN A 203 15.67 -0.08 -3.33
N LEU A 204 16.09 0.84 -4.22
CA LEU A 204 16.18 0.61 -5.66
C LEU A 204 17.62 0.42 -6.18
N ASP A 205 18.65 0.62 -5.35
CA ASP A 205 20.05 0.61 -5.82
C ASP A 205 20.45 -0.70 -6.49
N VAL A 206 20.05 -1.84 -5.91
CA VAL A 206 20.35 -3.18 -6.46
C VAL A 206 19.76 -3.35 -7.85
N GLU A 207 18.51 -2.92 -8.03
CA GLU A 207 17.76 -3.05 -9.29
C GLU A 207 18.28 -2.09 -10.37
N VAL A 208 18.69 -0.89 -9.98
CA VAL A 208 19.37 0.08 -10.85
C VAL A 208 20.75 -0.43 -11.26
N GLY A 209 21.54 -0.93 -10.31
CA GLY A 209 22.87 -1.49 -10.55
C GLY A 209 22.84 -2.71 -11.47
N ALA A 210 21.74 -3.47 -11.44
CA ALA A 210 21.49 -4.59 -12.35
C ALA A 210 20.89 -4.18 -13.70
N GLY A 211 20.64 -2.89 -13.95
CA GLY A 211 20.08 -2.38 -15.20
C GLY A 211 18.58 -2.67 -15.40
N ARG A 212 17.86 -3.12 -14.36
CA ARG A 212 16.42 -3.42 -14.44
C ARG A 212 15.53 -2.19 -14.28
N ILE A 213 16.04 -1.16 -13.61
CA ILE A 213 15.39 0.14 -13.48
C ILE A 213 16.28 1.20 -14.14
N ARG A 214 15.70 1.99 -15.05
CA ARG A 214 16.39 3.14 -15.64
C ARG A 214 16.58 4.22 -14.57
N PRO A 215 17.79 4.77 -14.36
CA PRO A 215 18.09 5.73 -13.30
C PRO A 215 17.58 7.15 -13.63
N THR A 216 16.35 7.28 -14.11
CA THR A 216 15.69 8.59 -14.34
C THR A 216 14.66 8.82 -13.24
N ALA A 217 14.25 10.07 -13.02
CA ALA A 217 13.20 10.36 -12.04
C ALA A 217 11.93 9.53 -12.27
N HIS A 218 11.45 9.47 -13.52
CA HIS A 218 10.28 8.66 -13.86
C HIS A 218 10.53 7.15 -13.70
N GLY A 219 11.69 6.64 -14.12
CA GLY A 219 12.07 5.24 -13.96
C GLY A 219 12.12 4.79 -12.50
N LEU A 220 12.62 5.64 -11.60
CA LEU A 220 12.68 5.36 -10.16
C LEU A 220 11.30 5.38 -9.50
N LEU A 221 10.40 6.27 -9.93
CA LEU A 221 9.01 6.29 -9.45
C LEU A 221 8.25 5.03 -9.85
N LEU A 222 8.36 4.59 -11.10
CA LEU A 222 7.78 3.32 -11.54
C LEU A 222 8.41 2.15 -10.79
N GLY A 223 9.75 2.15 -10.69
CA GLY A 223 10.50 1.13 -9.97
C GLY A 223 10.09 0.98 -8.50
N SER A 224 9.80 2.08 -7.79
CA SER A 224 9.39 2.02 -6.38
C SER A 224 8.04 1.34 -6.19
N VAL A 225 7.08 1.59 -7.09
CA VAL A 225 5.76 0.96 -7.07
C VAL A 225 5.84 -0.49 -7.56
N THR A 226 6.56 -0.75 -8.67
CA THR A 226 6.77 -2.10 -9.20
C THR A 226 7.43 -3.01 -8.18
N ARG A 227 8.39 -2.52 -7.39
CA ARG A 227 8.99 -3.31 -6.31
C ARG A 227 7.96 -3.85 -5.32
N VAL A 228 6.93 -3.06 -4.97
CA VAL A 228 5.84 -3.54 -4.10
C VAL A 228 4.95 -4.54 -4.83
N LEU A 229 4.60 -4.28 -6.08
CA LEU A 229 3.81 -5.21 -6.89
C LEU A 229 4.51 -6.57 -7.08
N ASP A 230 5.84 -6.55 -7.21
CA ASP A 230 6.65 -7.75 -7.38
C ASP A 230 6.62 -8.65 -6.15
N ILE A 231 6.52 -8.08 -4.94
CA ILE A 231 6.33 -8.84 -3.69
C ILE A 231 5.01 -9.65 -3.76
N TYR A 232 3.93 -9.01 -4.21
CA TYR A 232 2.62 -9.67 -4.36
C TYR A 232 2.64 -10.70 -5.48
N ARG A 233 3.21 -10.36 -6.64
CA ARG A 233 3.37 -11.28 -7.77
C ARG A 233 4.11 -12.55 -7.35
N ASN A 234 5.18 -12.43 -6.58
CA ASN A 234 5.97 -13.57 -6.13
C ASN A 234 5.21 -14.43 -5.11
N ALA A 235 4.29 -13.85 -4.33
CA ALA A 235 3.42 -14.59 -3.42
C ALA A 235 2.30 -15.35 -4.16
N THR A 236 1.77 -14.79 -5.25
CA THR A 236 0.62 -15.37 -5.97
C THR A 236 1.00 -16.30 -7.13
N ASN A 237 2.25 -16.27 -7.60
CA ASN A 237 2.73 -17.11 -8.71
C ASN A 237 3.46 -18.38 -8.23
N GLN A 238 3.14 -18.88 -7.03
CA GLN A 238 3.71 -20.11 -6.48
C GLN A 238 2.99 -21.36 -6.98
#